data_AF-C4JTE6-F1
#
_entry.id   AF-C4JTE6-F1
#
_cell.length_a   1.000
_cell.length_b   1.000
_cell.length_c   1.000
_cell.angle_alpha   90.00
_cell.angle_beta   90.00
_cell.angle_gamma   90.00
#
_symmetry.space_group_name_H-M   'P 1'
#
loop_
_entity.id
_entity.type
_entity.pdbx_description
1 polymer ?
#
loop_
_entity_poly.entity_id
_entity_poly.type
_entity_poly.pdbx_seq_one_letter_code
_entity_poly.pdbx_strand_id
1 'polypeptide(L)'
;MVNIAIPELYNKAYSGTKVLIEEYAAQQVDAVRYVMNLEAKPRHWTGFDAQAKRDFIRGARQGLGRSTLLFEGGSIFGLCHIGVARALYRQGLLPRVITGTATGAFVAALLCIRRDDELESFLNGDDFNLEAFERRRPPRRLSLSQMFARENGYGWFQSLFRRMVRHLNEQYFQDMMVLQECARAELGTLTFEEAYARTLRVLNITLAMPKRGGAPNLLNYITAPHVIIWTACIASNKSFTAKGPVRMMCKDETGQIVLWEPLLEDLDLHSWHLSRCRRKASPLRILPQVLNVNHFIISQARPFLTPIFRSQIHRPGHDVPTGEWEIFQFFKTLAKVDMRHHLREYDSLRGLPNILRRILIKEDIPGSCVALLSDVSFWDLIKVFRKPTKESIRSWILRGERGVWPSIASLKVRCLLEMELEHSYAQLTKTWDTNLLTW
;
A
#
# COMPACT_ATOMS: atom_id res chain seq x y z
N MET A 1 10.99 -22.59 1.20
CA MET A 1 11.73 -21.31 1.06
C MET A 1 11.64 -20.40 2.31
N VAL A 2 11.31 -20.92 3.50
CA VAL A 2 10.74 -20.08 4.57
C VAL A 2 11.75 -19.16 5.30
N ASN A 3 13.05 -19.37 5.19
CA ASN A 3 14.05 -18.61 5.97
C ASN A 3 15.06 -17.75 5.19
N ILE A 4 14.98 -17.72 3.85
CA ILE A 4 15.99 -17.04 3.01
C ILE A 4 15.89 -15.51 3.09
N ALA A 5 14.73 -15.00 3.51
CA ALA A 5 14.44 -13.58 3.50
C ALA A 5 14.15 -13.01 4.91
N ILE A 6 14.56 -13.70 5.98
CA ILE A 6 14.38 -13.22 7.36
C ILE A 6 15.02 -11.84 7.50
N PRO A 7 14.31 -10.83 8.07
CA PRO A 7 14.85 -9.49 8.20
C PRO A 7 16.17 -9.41 9.00
N GLU A 8 16.36 -10.30 9.97
CA GLU A 8 17.57 -10.42 10.80
C GLU A 8 18.86 -10.58 9.97
N LEU A 9 18.78 -11.28 8.84
CA LEU A 9 19.91 -11.47 7.93
C LEU A 9 20.33 -10.14 7.26
N TYR A 10 19.36 -9.28 6.96
CA TYR A 10 19.57 -8.00 6.29
C TYR A 10 19.87 -6.86 7.27
N ASN A 11 19.74 -7.10 8.58
CA ASN A 11 20.07 -6.13 9.62
C ASN A 11 21.60 -5.96 9.82
N LYS A 12 22.41 -6.97 9.47
CA LYS A 12 23.89 -6.90 9.64
C LYS A 12 24.61 -6.18 8.49
N ALA A 13 24.11 -6.35 7.27
CA ALA A 13 24.62 -5.71 6.05
C ALA A 13 23.48 -5.63 5.03
N TYR A 14 23.39 -4.55 4.26
CA TYR A 14 22.28 -4.41 3.29
C TYR A 14 22.45 -5.27 2.04
N SER A 15 23.69 -5.45 1.59
CA SER A 15 24.04 -6.21 0.38
C SER A 15 25.37 -6.94 0.58
N GLY A 16 25.70 -7.86 -0.34
CA GLY A 16 27.04 -8.43 -0.46
C GLY A 16 27.43 -9.52 0.55
N THR A 17 26.61 -9.79 1.57
CA THR A 17 26.87 -10.91 2.52
C THR A 17 26.00 -12.13 2.27
N LYS A 18 25.09 -12.10 1.28
CA LYS A 18 24.07 -13.12 1.01
C LYS A 18 24.35 -13.88 -0.28
N VAL A 19 25.63 -14.10 -0.60
CA VAL A 19 26.07 -14.65 -1.89
C VAL A 19 25.35 -15.97 -2.22
N LEU A 20 25.36 -16.95 -1.31
CA LEU A 20 24.68 -18.25 -1.52
C LEU A 20 23.17 -18.13 -1.77
N ILE A 21 22.54 -17.13 -1.16
CA ILE A 21 21.10 -16.88 -1.32
C ILE A 21 20.81 -16.23 -2.67
N GLU A 22 21.64 -15.26 -3.04
CA GLU A 22 21.56 -14.57 -4.33
C GLU A 22 21.86 -15.54 -5.48
N GLU A 23 22.87 -16.40 -5.34
CA GLU A 23 23.20 -17.48 -6.28
C GLU A 23 22.08 -18.51 -6.40
N TYR A 24 21.50 -18.94 -5.28
CA TYR A 24 20.36 -19.85 -5.31
C TYR A 24 19.17 -19.24 -6.06
N ALA A 25 18.83 -17.97 -5.78
CA ALA A 25 17.75 -17.28 -6.47
C ALA A 25 18.05 -17.12 -7.97
N ALA A 26 19.29 -16.81 -8.33
CA ALA A 26 19.73 -16.74 -9.74
C ALA A 26 19.60 -18.10 -10.43
N GLN A 27 20.05 -19.19 -9.79
CA GLN A 27 19.97 -20.54 -10.33
C GLN A 27 18.53 -20.98 -10.59
N GLN A 28 17.58 -20.56 -9.74
CA GLN A 28 16.15 -20.82 -9.97
C GLN A 28 15.61 -20.09 -11.19
N VAL A 29 16.01 -18.84 -11.40
CA VAL A 29 15.67 -18.06 -12.58
C VAL A 29 16.25 -18.71 -13.83
N ASP A 30 17.52 -19.12 -13.78
CA ASP A 30 18.19 -19.77 -14.89
C ASP A 30 17.56 -21.12 -15.23
N ALA A 31 17.08 -21.87 -14.23
CA ALA A 31 16.30 -23.09 -14.45
C ALA A 31 14.98 -22.80 -15.18
N VAL A 32 14.26 -21.73 -14.82
CA VAL A 32 13.03 -21.33 -15.52
C VAL A 32 13.33 -20.92 -16.96
N ARG A 33 14.39 -20.12 -17.18
CA ARG A 33 14.84 -19.71 -18.51
C ARG A 33 15.26 -20.89 -19.37
N TYR A 34 15.95 -21.86 -18.79
CA TYR A 34 16.33 -23.10 -19.46
C TYR A 34 15.09 -23.84 -19.97
N VAL A 35 14.07 -24.03 -19.12
CA VAL A 35 12.81 -24.67 -19.52
C VAL A 35 12.09 -23.89 -20.63
N MET A 36 12.13 -22.56 -20.58
CA MET A 36 11.56 -21.71 -21.62
C MET A 36 12.26 -21.88 -22.98
N ASN A 37 13.59 -22.00 -22.97
CA ASN A 37 14.41 -22.12 -24.18
C ASN A 37 14.42 -23.53 -24.81
N LEU A 38 13.97 -24.57 -24.11
CA LEU A 38 13.86 -25.92 -24.67
C LEU A 38 12.94 -25.92 -25.90
N GLU A 39 13.37 -26.53 -27.00
CA GLU A 39 12.50 -26.70 -28.16
C GLU A 39 11.33 -27.64 -27.80
N ALA A 40 10.12 -27.10 -27.85
CA ALA A 40 8.89 -27.85 -27.59
C ALA A 40 8.47 -28.68 -28.82
N LYS A 41 9.40 -29.50 -29.31
CA LYS A 41 9.17 -30.44 -30.41
C LYS A 41 9.29 -31.86 -29.85
N PRO A 42 8.16 -32.50 -29.47
CA PRO A 42 8.21 -33.85 -28.94
C PRO A 42 8.75 -34.82 -30.01
N ARG A 43 9.92 -35.42 -29.75
CA ARG A 43 10.43 -36.56 -30.55
C ARG A 43 9.70 -37.88 -30.24
N HIS A 44 8.99 -37.92 -29.10
CA HIS A 44 8.18 -39.04 -28.63
C HIS A 44 6.89 -38.54 -27.99
N TRP A 45 5.87 -39.39 -27.90
CA TRP A 45 4.55 -39.09 -27.31
C TRP A 45 4.59 -38.74 -25.81
N THR A 46 5.67 -39.06 -25.10
CA THR A 46 5.96 -38.64 -23.71
C THR A 46 6.84 -37.39 -23.61
N GLY A 47 7.15 -36.75 -24.74
CA GLY A 47 8.04 -35.61 -24.82
C GLY A 47 7.47 -34.32 -24.21
N PHE A 48 8.36 -33.37 -23.92
CA PHE A 48 7.99 -32.05 -23.40
C PHE A 48 7.38 -31.19 -24.52
N ASP A 49 6.06 -31.32 -24.69
CA ASP A 49 5.30 -30.57 -25.67
C ASP A 49 5.06 -29.10 -25.25
N ALA A 50 4.64 -28.26 -26.19
CA ALA A 50 4.35 -26.85 -25.96
C ALA A 50 3.25 -26.66 -24.90
N GLN A 51 2.26 -27.57 -24.85
CA GLN A 51 1.23 -27.54 -23.82
C GLN A 51 1.79 -27.92 -22.44
N ALA A 52 2.63 -28.96 -22.36
CA ALA A 52 3.29 -29.35 -21.11
C ALA A 52 4.17 -28.23 -20.54
N LYS A 53 4.85 -27.47 -21.40
CA LYS A 53 5.60 -26.28 -21.01
C LYS A 53 4.71 -25.22 -20.35
N ARG A 54 3.53 -24.94 -20.92
CA ARG A 54 2.59 -23.98 -20.33
C ARG A 54 2.05 -24.46 -19.00
N ASP A 55 1.67 -25.74 -18.93
CA ASP A 55 1.11 -26.32 -17.72
C ASP A 55 2.13 -26.31 -16.58
N PHE A 56 3.40 -26.56 -16.90
CA PHE A 56 4.50 -26.39 -15.95
C PHE A 56 4.63 -24.96 -15.44
N ILE A 57 4.73 -23.95 -16.33
CA ILE A 57 4.87 -22.54 -15.91
C ILE A 57 3.63 -22.05 -15.15
N ARG A 58 2.42 -22.44 -15.59
CA ARG A 58 1.17 -22.12 -14.90
C ARG A 58 1.14 -22.75 -13.51
N GLY A 59 1.52 -24.02 -13.38
CA GLY A 59 1.60 -24.74 -12.11
C GLY A 59 2.64 -24.14 -11.18
N ALA A 60 3.84 -23.83 -11.68
CA ALA A 60 4.91 -23.18 -10.92
C ALA A 60 4.47 -21.80 -10.39
N ARG A 61 3.80 -21.00 -11.23
CA ARG A 61 3.23 -19.70 -10.83
C ARG A 61 2.15 -19.85 -9.76
N GLN A 62 1.25 -20.83 -9.91
CA GLN A 62 0.20 -21.10 -8.92
C GLN A 62 0.79 -21.61 -7.59
N GLY A 63 1.81 -22.47 -7.64
CA GLY A 63 2.46 -23.03 -6.45
C GLY A 63 3.28 -22.01 -5.65
N LEU A 64 3.97 -21.08 -6.33
CA LEU A 64 4.71 -20.01 -5.68
C LEU A 64 3.78 -18.97 -5.02
N GLY A 65 2.69 -18.64 -5.72
CA GLY A 65 1.80 -17.53 -5.37
C GLY A 65 2.33 -16.19 -5.83
N ARG A 66 1.66 -15.11 -5.38
CA ARG A 66 1.94 -13.73 -5.81
C ARG A 66 2.25 -12.81 -4.65
N SER A 67 3.01 -11.76 -4.95
CA SER A 67 3.26 -10.63 -4.06
C SER A 67 2.25 -9.51 -4.33
N THR A 68 1.81 -8.84 -3.27
CA THR A 68 0.99 -7.63 -3.35
C THR A 68 1.70 -6.44 -2.74
N LEU A 69 1.61 -5.27 -3.39
CA LEU A 69 2.03 -4.00 -2.80
C LEU A 69 0.83 -3.34 -2.12
N LEU A 70 0.84 -3.31 -0.80
CA LEU A 70 -0.18 -2.70 0.04
C LEU A 70 0.21 -1.28 0.43
N PHE A 71 -0.52 -0.28 -0.06
CA PHE A 71 -0.46 1.09 0.41
C PHE A 71 -1.41 1.29 1.59
N GLU A 72 -0.85 1.28 2.79
CA GLU A 72 -1.63 1.60 3.99
C GLU A 72 -1.95 3.09 4.05
N GLY A 73 -3.23 3.44 3.98
CA GLY A 73 -3.68 4.81 4.25
C GLY A 73 -3.77 5.16 5.73
N GLY A 74 -4.09 6.43 6.01
CA GLY A 74 -4.18 6.93 7.39
C GLY A 74 -3.08 7.89 7.81
N SER A 75 -2.31 8.37 6.85
CA SER A 75 -1.29 9.39 7.05
C SER A 75 -1.43 10.51 6.03
N ILE A 76 -1.00 11.71 6.43
CA ILE A 76 -0.94 12.88 5.56
C ILE A 76 0.22 12.74 4.55
N PHE A 77 1.12 11.77 4.76
CA PHE A 77 2.29 11.50 3.93
C PHE A 77 2.00 10.59 2.73
N GLY A 78 0.83 10.74 2.09
CA GLY A 78 0.46 9.94 0.90
C GLY A 78 1.51 10.01 -0.22
N LEU A 79 2.23 11.13 -0.33
CA LEU A 79 3.30 11.33 -1.30
C LEU A 79 4.51 10.39 -1.11
N CYS A 80 4.77 9.94 0.11
CA CYS A 80 5.85 8.99 0.37
C CYS A 80 5.58 7.62 -0.29
N HIS A 81 4.30 7.23 -0.45
CA HIS A 81 3.92 6.00 -1.14
C HIS A 81 4.30 6.02 -2.62
N ILE A 82 4.24 7.18 -3.27
CA ILE A 82 4.71 7.35 -4.65
C ILE A 82 6.21 7.10 -4.74
N GLY A 83 6.99 7.60 -3.77
CA GLY A 83 8.42 7.32 -3.67
C GLY A 83 8.73 5.83 -3.51
N VAL A 84 7.95 5.13 -2.69
CA VAL A 84 8.08 3.67 -2.54
C VAL A 84 7.79 2.95 -3.86
N ALA A 85 6.71 3.32 -4.55
CA ALA A 85 6.39 2.78 -5.87
C ALA A 85 7.51 3.06 -6.88
N ARG A 86 8.11 4.27 -6.85
CA ARG A 86 9.21 4.66 -7.72
C ARG A 86 10.47 3.83 -7.51
N ALA A 87 10.86 3.62 -6.26
CA ALA A 87 12.02 2.79 -5.93
C ALA A 87 11.83 1.34 -6.41
N LEU A 88 10.62 0.78 -6.22
CA LEU A 88 10.31 -0.57 -6.70
C LEU A 88 10.28 -0.65 -8.22
N TYR A 89 9.61 0.30 -8.88
CA TYR A 89 9.51 0.35 -10.34
C TYR A 89 10.88 0.42 -11.01
N ARG A 90 11.77 1.32 -10.54
CA ARG A 90 13.14 1.45 -11.08
C ARG A 90 14.02 0.22 -10.90
N GLN A 91 13.71 -0.63 -9.93
CA GLN A 91 14.41 -1.89 -9.70
C GLN A 91 13.75 -3.08 -10.42
N GLY A 92 12.68 -2.85 -11.19
CA GLY A 92 11.85 -3.91 -11.77
C GLY A 92 11.08 -4.72 -10.73
N LEU A 93 10.96 -4.21 -9.50
CA LEU A 93 10.39 -4.93 -8.35
C LEU A 93 8.91 -4.61 -8.07
N LEU A 94 8.24 -3.88 -8.95
CA LEU A 94 6.86 -3.47 -8.73
C LEU A 94 5.89 -4.65 -8.96
N PRO A 95 5.16 -5.13 -7.93
CA PRO A 95 4.20 -6.22 -8.11
C PRO A 95 3.01 -5.78 -8.98
N ARG A 96 2.44 -6.71 -9.74
CA ARG A 96 1.23 -6.45 -10.55
C ARG A 96 -0.04 -6.33 -9.70
N VAL A 97 -0.06 -6.94 -8.52
CA VAL A 97 -1.17 -6.82 -7.58
C VAL A 97 -0.90 -5.66 -6.64
N ILE A 98 -1.74 -4.64 -6.72
CA ILE A 98 -1.63 -3.43 -5.91
C ILE A 98 -2.89 -3.34 -5.06
N THR A 99 -2.71 -3.14 -3.76
CA THR A 99 -3.80 -2.98 -2.79
C THR A 99 -3.67 -1.64 -2.11
N GLY A 100 -4.76 -0.92 -1.96
CA GLY A 100 -4.77 0.35 -1.25
C GLY A 100 -5.87 0.43 -0.21
N THR A 101 -5.56 1.04 0.93
CA THR A 101 -6.54 1.34 1.97
C THR A 101 -6.65 2.86 2.11
N ALA A 102 -7.86 3.40 2.05
CA ALA A 102 -8.17 4.82 2.20
C ALA A 102 -7.24 5.79 1.42
N THR A 103 -6.35 6.58 2.06
CA THR A 103 -5.42 7.48 1.34
C THR A 103 -4.51 6.71 0.37
N GLY A 104 -4.08 5.50 0.75
CA GLY A 104 -3.31 4.62 -0.11
C GLY A 104 -4.11 4.05 -1.28
N ALA A 105 -5.45 3.98 -1.19
CA ALA A 105 -6.32 3.60 -2.30
C ALA A 105 -6.26 4.60 -3.46
N PHE A 106 -6.14 5.90 -3.17
CA PHE A 106 -5.96 6.91 -4.22
C PHE A 106 -4.62 6.75 -4.93
N VAL A 107 -3.52 6.54 -4.19
CA VAL A 107 -2.20 6.31 -4.79
C VAL A 107 -2.18 5.02 -5.60
N ALA A 108 -2.77 3.94 -5.06
CA ALA A 108 -2.94 2.67 -5.77
C ALA A 108 -3.73 2.84 -7.08
N ALA A 109 -4.84 3.57 -7.04
CA ALA A 109 -5.67 3.83 -8.22
C ALA A 109 -4.91 4.61 -9.29
N LEU A 110 -4.23 5.70 -8.90
CA LEU A 110 -3.42 6.51 -9.83
C LEU A 110 -2.27 5.71 -10.47
N LEU A 111 -1.70 4.75 -9.73
CA LEU A 111 -0.69 3.82 -10.21
C LEU A 111 -1.26 2.78 -11.19
N CYS A 112 -2.47 2.27 -10.94
CA CYS A 112 -3.08 1.22 -11.77
C CYS A 112 -3.76 1.73 -13.06
N ILE A 113 -4.07 3.03 -13.18
CA ILE A 113 -4.65 3.57 -14.43
C ILE A 113 -3.59 3.93 -15.49
N ARG A 114 -2.34 4.14 -15.07
CA ARG A 114 -1.25 4.60 -15.95
C ARG A 114 -0.51 3.41 -16.54
N ARG A 115 -0.29 3.46 -17.86
CA ARG A 115 0.55 2.50 -18.58
C ARG A 115 2.03 2.68 -18.20
N ASP A 116 2.87 1.72 -18.57
CA ASP A 116 4.29 1.72 -18.17
C ASP A 116 5.06 2.96 -18.68
N ASP A 117 4.70 3.50 -19.85
CA ASP A 117 5.23 4.73 -20.46
C ASP A 117 4.83 6.00 -19.70
N GLU A 118 3.56 6.10 -19.31
CA GLU A 118 3.02 7.23 -18.53
C GLU A 118 3.50 7.17 -17.07
N LEU A 119 3.79 5.97 -16.56
CA LEU A 119 4.07 5.77 -15.14
C LEU A 119 5.36 6.47 -14.67
N GLU A 120 6.43 6.45 -15.46
CA GLU A 120 7.70 7.03 -15.03
C GLU A 120 7.59 8.55 -14.78
N SER A 121 6.90 9.25 -15.66
CA SER A 121 6.64 10.70 -15.54
C SER A 121 5.85 11.04 -14.27
N PHE A 122 4.81 10.26 -13.98
CA PHE A 122 4.02 10.39 -12.75
C PHE A 122 4.85 10.16 -11.49
N LEU A 123 5.70 9.12 -11.49
CA LEU A 123 6.55 8.77 -10.34
C LEU A 123 7.65 9.81 -10.08
N ASN A 124 8.10 10.53 -11.12
CA ASN A 124 9.03 11.65 -10.98
C ASN A 124 8.38 12.89 -10.36
N GLY A 125 7.05 12.92 -10.37
CA GLY A 125 6.23 13.97 -9.79
C GLY A 125 6.12 15.21 -10.67
N ASP A 126 6.40 15.07 -11.97
CA ASP A 126 6.32 16.15 -12.94
C ASP A 126 4.86 16.38 -13.40
N ASP A 127 4.03 15.32 -13.37
CA ASP A 127 2.60 15.37 -13.69
C ASP A 127 1.71 15.92 -12.56
N PHE A 128 2.24 16.14 -11.35
CA PHE A 128 1.42 16.70 -10.28
C PHE A 128 1.06 18.14 -10.61
N ASN A 129 -0.18 18.36 -11.06
CA ASN A 129 -0.67 19.68 -11.37
C ASN A 129 -0.88 20.48 -10.07
N LEU A 130 0.18 21.15 -9.59
CA LEU A 130 0.12 21.94 -8.37
C LEU A 130 -0.92 23.05 -8.47
N GLU A 131 -1.23 23.57 -9.66
CA GLU A 131 -2.27 24.58 -9.83
C GLU A 131 -3.65 24.07 -9.42
N ALA A 132 -3.93 22.77 -9.61
CA ALA A 132 -5.16 22.14 -9.14
C ALA A 132 -5.20 22.03 -7.61
N PHE A 133 -4.06 21.75 -6.97
CA PHE A 133 -3.91 21.78 -5.52
C PHE A 133 -3.94 23.21 -4.94
N GLU A 134 -3.44 24.20 -5.69
CA GLU A 134 -3.31 25.60 -5.28
C GLU A 134 -4.61 26.38 -5.41
N ARG A 135 -5.34 26.25 -6.54
CA ARG A 135 -6.65 26.91 -6.73
C ARG A 135 -7.69 26.47 -5.70
N ARG A 136 -7.53 25.29 -5.11
CA ARG A 136 -8.54 24.62 -4.28
C ARG A 136 -8.23 24.65 -2.78
N ARG A 137 -7.07 25.19 -2.38
CA ARG A 137 -6.74 25.42 -0.97
C ARG A 137 -7.15 26.83 -0.54
N PRO A 138 -8.03 27.01 0.46
CA PRO A 138 -8.34 28.33 0.97
C PRO A 138 -7.08 28.96 1.61
N PRO A 139 -6.82 30.26 1.42
CA PRO A 139 -5.66 30.93 2.02
C PRO A 139 -5.84 31.00 3.54
N ARG A 140 -4.95 30.36 4.30
CA ARG A 140 -4.93 30.49 5.77
C ARG A 140 -3.52 30.82 6.27
N ARG A 141 -3.40 31.97 6.96
CA ARG A 141 -2.23 32.33 7.77
C ARG A 141 -2.36 31.59 9.10
N LEU A 142 -1.48 30.62 9.34
CA LEU A 142 -1.30 30.02 10.66
C LEU A 142 -0.64 31.05 11.58
N SER A 143 -1.39 31.58 12.55
CA SER A 143 -0.83 32.42 13.60
C SER A 143 -0.26 31.53 14.70
N LEU A 144 1.06 31.35 14.74
CA LEU A 144 1.75 30.62 15.81
C LEU A 144 1.37 31.15 17.21
N SER A 145 1.06 32.44 17.34
CA SER A 145 0.58 33.06 18.58
C SER A 145 -0.76 32.52 19.08
N GLN A 146 -1.65 32.05 18.19
CA GLN A 146 -2.93 31.44 18.58
C GLN A 146 -2.76 29.99 19.06
N MET A 147 -1.76 29.25 18.56
CA MET A 147 -1.45 27.89 19.05
C MET A 147 -1.01 27.90 20.52
N PHE A 148 -0.23 28.91 20.93
CA PHE A 148 0.31 29.04 22.29
C PHE A 148 -0.54 29.91 23.24
N ALA A 149 -1.70 30.43 22.80
CA ALA A 149 -2.57 31.24 23.64
C ALA A 149 -3.12 30.43 24.83
N ARG A 150 -3.00 30.94 26.06
CA ARG A 150 -3.41 30.23 27.28
C ARG A 150 -4.93 30.21 27.41
N GLU A 151 -5.53 29.03 27.56
CA GLU A 151 -6.95 28.86 27.91
C GLU A 151 -7.04 28.47 29.38
N ASN A 152 -7.92 29.14 30.13
CA ASN A 152 -8.10 28.92 31.56
C ASN A 152 -8.89 27.62 31.80
N GLY A 153 -8.30 26.64 32.50
CA GLY A 153 -9.04 25.49 33.06
C GLY A 153 -8.45 24.09 32.82
N TYR A 154 -7.41 23.93 32.00
CA TYR A 154 -6.74 22.64 31.78
C TYR A 154 -5.22 22.80 31.70
N GLY A 155 -4.46 21.75 32.03
CA GLY A 155 -2.99 21.76 31.95
C GLY A 155 -2.49 22.16 30.55
N TRP A 156 -1.43 22.98 30.50
CA TRP A 156 -0.87 23.56 29.26
C TRP A 156 -0.66 22.51 28.15
N PHE A 157 -0.10 21.34 28.50
CA PHE A 157 0.12 20.23 27.58
C PHE A 157 -1.18 19.65 27.02
N GLN A 158 -2.22 19.49 27.85
CA GLN A 158 -3.49 18.89 27.43
C GLN A 158 -4.28 19.83 26.51
N SER A 159 -4.22 21.14 26.76
CA SER A 159 -4.82 22.15 25.89
C SER A 159 -4.07 22.27 24.56
N LEU A 160 -2.73 22.25 24.59
CA LEU A 160 -1.90 22.25 23.38
C LEU A 160 -2.10 20.97 22.55
N PHE A 161 -2.14 19.80 23.21
CA PHE A 161 -2.39 18.52 22.54
C PHE A 161 -3.77 18.48 21.89
N ARG A 162 -4.82 18.93 22.59
CA ARG A 162 -6.17 18.99 22.01
C ARG A 162 -6.27 19.95 20.83
N ARG A 163 -5.62 21.12 20.88
CA ARG A 163 -5.56 22.07 19.76
C ARG A 163 -4.77 21.51 18.58
N MET A 164 -3.65 20.84 18.84
CA MET A 164 -2.87 20.15 17.81
C MET A 164 -3.71 19.04 17.15
N VAL A 165 -4.40 18.20 17.91
CA VAL A 165 -5.29 17.15 17.39
C VAL A 165 -6.46 17.75 16.61
N ARG A 166 -7.07 18.85 17.09
CA ARG A 166 -8.16 19.54 16.38
C ARG A 166 -7.68 20.12 15.05
N HIS A 167 -6.54 20.79 15.02
CA HIS A 167 -5.99 21.33 13.78
C HIS A 167 -5.49 20.25 12.82
N LEU A 168 -4.92 19.15 13.32
CA LEU A 168 -4.60 17.98 12.51
C LEU A 168 -5.88 17.41 11.87
N ASN A 169 -6.99 17.35 12.61
CA ASN A 169 -8.28 16.94 12.05
C ASN A 169 -8.78 17.93 10.99
N GLU A 170 -8.78 19.24 11.27
CA GLU A 170 -9.27 20.23 10.30
C GLU A 170 -8.45 20.23 8.99
N GLN A 171 -7.13 20.10 9.08
CA GLN A 171 -6.27 20.09 7.90
C GLN A 171 -6.30 18.78 7.13
N TYR A 172 -6.23 17.65 7.84
CA TYR A 172 -6.38 16.34 7.19
C TYR A 172 -7.72 16.26 6.45
N PHE A 173 -8.77 16.93 6.97
CA PHE A 173 -10.09 16.95 6.33
C PHE A 173 -10.08 17.71 5.02
N GLN A 174 -9.44 18.88 5.02
CA GLN A 174 -9.30 19.70 3.82
C GLN A 174 -8.43 19.02 2.77
N ASP A 175 -7.30 18.43 3.16
CA ASP A 175 -6.42 17.70 2.26
C ASP A 175 -7.11 16.48 1.64
N MET A 176 -7.97 15.80 2.39
CA MET A 176 -8.75 14.69 1.85
C MET A 176 -9.80 15.16 0.83
N MET A 177 -10.48 16.29 1.04
CA MET A 177 -11.42 16.82 0.04
C MET A 177 -10.71 17.19 -1.27
N VAL A 178 -9.55 17.86 -1.17
CA VAL A 178 -8.72 18.17 -2.36
C VAL A 178 -8.29 16.89 -3.05
N LEU A 179 -7.83 15.88 -2.31
CA LEU A 179 -7.44 14.58 -2.88
C LEU A 179 -8.61 13.87 -3.56
N GLN A 180 -9.82 13.92 -3.00
CA GLN A 180 -11.02 13.33 -3.60
C GLN A 180 -11.38 14.00 -4.93
N GLU A 181 -11.31 15.31 -5.00
CA GLU A 181 -11.60 16.03 -6.24
C GLU A 181 -10.51 15.86 -7.29
N CYS A 182 -9.23 15.82 -6.88
CA CYS A 182 -8.12 15.46 -7.76
C CYS A 182 -8.30 14.04 -8.31
N ALA A 183 -8.64 13.09 -7.44
CA ALA A 183 -8.91 11.71 -7.85
C ALA A 183 -10.10 11.63 -8.82
N ARG A 184 -11.15 12.41 -8.60
CA ARG A 184 -12.29 12.48 -9.53
C ARG A 184 -11.89 13.06 -10.90
N ALA A 185 -11.01 14.06 -10.92
CA ALA A 185 -10.51 14.64 -12.17
C ALA A 185 -9.61 13.66 -12.95
N GLU A 186 -8.74 12.94 -12.25
CA GLU A 186 -7.76 12.01 -12.85
C GLU A 186 -8.35 10.64 -13.22
N LEU A 187 -9.20 10.07 -12.36
CA LEU A 187 -9.78 8.74 -12.57
C LEU A 187 -11.02 8.78 -13.48
N GLY A 188 -11.64 9.96 -13.66
CA GLY A 188 -12.80 10.15 -14.52
C GLY A 188 -13.94 9.17 -14.19
N THR A 189 -14.38 8.41 -15.18
CA THR A 189 -15.44 7.39 -15.05
C THR A 189 -14.88 5.97 -15.11
N LEU A 190 -13.58 5.77 -14.90
CA LEU A 190 -12.94 4.46 -15.05
C LEU A 190 -13.46 3.43 -14.03
N THR A 191 -13.76 2.23 -14.53
CA THR A 191 -14.13 1.06 -13.72
C THR A 191 -12.91 0.19 -13.42
N PHE A 192 -13.02 -0.75 -12.48
CA PHE A 192 -11.94 -1.69 -12.16
C PHE A 192 -11.58 -2.58 -13.35
N GLU A 193 -12.56 -3.01 -14.13
CA GLU A 193 -12.37 -3.79 -15.34
C GLU A 193 -11.64 -2.99 -16.42
N GLU A 194 -12.07 -1.76 -16.69
CA GLU A 194 -11.42 -0.88 -17.68
C GLU A 194 -9.96 -0.58 -17.30
N ALA A 195 -9.70 -0.33 -16.02
CA ALA A 195 -8.34 -0.11 -15.54
C ALA A 195 -7.46 -1.36 -15.70
N TYR A 196 -8.01 -2.55 -15.39
CA TYR A 196 -7.29 -3.80 -15.57
C TYR A 196 -7.03 -4.11 -17.05
N ALA A 197 -8.00 -3.88 -17.94
CA ALA A 197 -7.83 -4.05 -19.38
C ALA A 197 -6.75 -3.13 -19.96
N ARG A 198 -6.61 -1.90 -19.41
CA ARG A 198 -5.63 -0.93 -19.87
C ARG A 198 -4.19 -1.23 -19.42
N THR A 199 -3.99 -1.69 -18.19
CA THR A 199 -2.64 -1.79 -17.60
C THR A 199 -2.22 -3.20 -17.20
N LEU A 200 -3.16 -4.16 -17.16
CA LEU A 200 -2.97 -5.52 -16.64
C LEU A 200 -2.51 -5.55 -15.17
N ARG A 201 -2.62 -4.43 -14.44
CA ARG A 201 -2.36 -4.34 -13.01
C ARG A 201 -3.66 -4.51 -12.23
N VAL A 202 -3.60 -5.35 -11.21
CA VAL A 202 -4.76 -5.70 -10.40
C VAL A 202 -4.91 -4.69 -9.26
N LEU A 203 -5.90 -3.80 -9.37
CA LEU A 203 -6.21 -2.82 -8.33
C LEU A 203 -7.19 -3.40 -7.31
N ASN A 204 -6.79 -3.41 -6.03
CA ASN A 204 -7.63 -3.83 -4.92
C ASN A 204 -7.87 -2.67 -3.95
N ILE A 205 -9.14 -2.41 -3.61
CA ILE A 205 -9.52 -1.40 -2.61
C ILE A 205 -10.29 -2.07 -1.49
N THR A 206 -9.87 -1.84 -0.25
CA THR A 206 -10.58 -2.36 0.92
C THR A 206 -11.66 -1.40 1.38
N LEU A 207 -12.85 -1.97 1.62
CA LEU A 207 -13.99 -1.29 2.21
C LEU A 207 -14.39 -1.98 3.51
N ALA A 208 -14.87 -1.18 4.46
CA ALA A 208 -15.46 -1.69 5.69
C ALA A 208 -16.98 -1.64 5.57
N MET A 209 -17.54 -2.63 4.89
CA MET A 209 -18.99 -2.76 4.78
C MET A 209 -19.51 -3.63 5.95
N PRO A 210 -20.62 -3.25 6.60
CA PRO A 210 -21.30 -4.14 7.52
C PRO A 210 -21.87 -5.32 6.72
N LYS A 211 -21.70 -6.54 7.27
CA LYS A 211 -22.10 -7.82 6.65
C LYS A 211 -23.60 -7.95 6.30
N ARG A 212 -24.45 -6.98 6.65
CA ARG A 212 -25.91 -7.05 6.44
C ARG A 212 -26.30 -7.05 4.95
N GLY A 213 -25.43 -6.61 4.04
CA GLY A 213 -25.73 -6.51 2.60
C GLY A 213 -25.00 -7.49 1.67
N GLY A 214 -24.30 -8.50 2.19
CA GLY A 214 -23.58 -9.50 1.35
C GLY A 214 -22.42 -8.97 0.49
N ALA A 215 -22.25 -7.66 0.38
CA ALA A 215 -21.25 -7.01 -0.46
C ALA A 215 -19.80 -7.34 -0.02
N PRO A 216 -18.88 -7.58 -0.97
CA PRO A 216 -17.49 -7.89 -0.66
C PRO A 216 -16.78 -6.69 -0.04
N ASN A 217 -16.02 -6.94 1.03
CA ASN A 217 -15.17 -5.92 1.67
C ASN A 217 -13.90 -5.59 0.87
N LEU A 218 -13.65 -6.31 -0.23
CA LEU A 218 -12.52 -6.12 -1.13
C LEU A 218 -13.06 -5.92 -2.54
N LEU A 219 -12.89 -4.72 -3.08
CA LEU A 219 -13.27 -4.38 -4.44
C LEU A 219 -12.08 -4.57 -5.37
N ASN A 220 -12.30 -5.30 -6.46
CA ASN A 220 -11.33 -5.62 -7.50
C ASN A 220 -12.07 -5.89 -8.82
N TYR A 221 -11.34 -6.06 -9.93
CA TYR A 221 -11.91 -6.44 -11.23
C TYR A 221 -12.70 -7.77 -11.19
N ILE A 222 -12.39 -8.68 -10.24
CA ILE A 222 -13.12 -9.95 -10.08
C ILE A 222 -14.41 -9.76 -9.27
N THR A 223 -14.34 -9.00 -8.17
CA THR A 223 -15.45 -8.91 -7.20
C THR A 223 -16.43 -7.80 -7.54
N ALA A 224 -15.97 -6.75 -8.22
CA ALA A 224 -16.74 -5.56 -8.55
C ALA A 224 -16.19 -4.88 -9.82
N PRO A 225 -16.25 -5.55 -11.00
CA PRO A 225 -15.67 -5.07 -12.26
C PRO A 225 -16.18 -3.68 -12.67
N HIS A 226 -17.50 -3.47 -12.57
CA HIS A 226 -18.16 -2.29 -13.11
C HIS A 226 -18.22 -1.10 -12.14
N VAL A 227 -17.67 -1.23 -10.92
CA VAL A 227 -17.67 -0.14 -9.93
C VAL A 227 -16.65 0.92 -10.33
N ILE A 228 -17.06 2.19 -10.18
CA ILE A 228 -16.22 3.34 -10.50
C ILE A 228 -15.17 3.56 -9.41
N ILE A 229 -13.90 3.61 -9.80
CA ILE A 229 -12.74 3.55 -8.88
C ILE A 229 -12.71 4.73 -7.91
N TRP A 230 -12.98 5.97 -8.36
CA TRP A 230 -12.93 7.14 -7.47
C TRP A 230 -14.01 7.08 -6.38
N THR A 231 -15.19 6.52 -6.68
CA THR A 231 -16.26 6.34 -5.68
C THR A 231 -15.88 5.31 -4.62
N ALA A 232 -15.21 4.22 -5.04
CA ALA A 232 -14.65 3.23 -4.13
C ALA A 232 -13.55 3.82 -3.24
N CYS A 233 -12.68 4.69 -3.79
CA CYS A 233 -11.65 5.38 -3.00
C CYS A 233 -12.26 6.29 -1.92
N ILE A 234 -13.32 7.03 -2.26
CA ILE A 234 -14.06 7.87 -1.32
C ILE A 234 -14.71 7.01 -0.22
N ALA A 235 -15.37 5.91 -0.60
CA ALA A 235 -16.01 5.00 0.32
C ALA A 235 -14.99 4.39 1.31
N SER A 236 -13.80 4.01 0.84
CA SER A 236 -12.71 3.50 1.67
C SER A 236 -12.24 4.52 2.71
N ASN A 237 -12.36 5.82 2.41
CA ASN A 237 -11.88 6.91 3.26
C ASN A 237 -12.96 7.57 4.13
N LYS A 238 -14.25 7.24 3.95
CA LYS A 238 -15.42 7.89 4.59
C LYS A 238 -15.37 7.96 6.12
N SER A 239 -14.52 7.15 6.75
CA SER A 239 -14.24 7.14 8.19
C SER A 239 -13.87 8.49 8.80
N PHE A 240 -13.63 9.49 7.97
CA PHE A 240 -13.14 10.80 8.36
C PHE A 240 -13.85 11.99 7.71
N THR A 241 -14.40 11.86 6.48
CA THR A 241 -14.69 13.04 5.63
C THR A 241 -16.15 13.52 5.57
N ALA A 242 -17.17 12.80 6.04
CA ALA A 242 -18.54 13.32 5.90
C ALA A 242 -19.56 12.76 6.90
N LYS A 243 -20.45 13.65 7.39
CA LYS A 243 -21.72 13.29 8.03
C LYS A 243 -22.80 12.82 7.04
N GLY A 244 -22.45 12.59 5.76
CA GLY A 244 -23.38 12.21 4.69
C GLY A 244 -23.16 10.79 4.16
N PRO A 245 -24.19 10.15 3.57
CA PRO A 245 -24.05 8.85 2.92
C PRO A 245 -23.10 8.95 1.71
N VAL A 246 -22.11 8.04 1.63
CA VAL A 246 -21.27 7.90 0.42
C VAL A 246 -21.97 6.93 -0.49
N ARG A 247 -22.33 7.42 -1.67
CA ARG A 247 -22.96 6.66 -2.74
C ARG A 247 -21.86 6.13 -3.65
N MET A 248 -21.72 4.81 -3.70
CA MET A 248 -20.86 4.15 -4.70
C MET A 248 -21.60 4.09 -6.02
N MET A 249 -20.87 4.21 -7.13
CA MET A 249 -21.45 4.21 -8.47
C MET A 249 -20.86 3.07 -9.28
N CYS A 250 -21.67 2.47 -10.14
CA CYS A 250 -21.26 1.46 -11.11
C CYS A 250 -21.72 1.85 -12.51
N LYS A 251 -21.02 1.33 -13.52
CA LYS A 251 -21.54 1.36 -14.89
C LYS A 251 -22.51 0.19 -15.07
N ASP A 252 -23.65 0.48 -15.66
CA ASP A 252 -24.59 -0.52 -16.12
C ASP A 252 -24.13 -1.10 -17.47
N GLU A 253 -24.81 -2.14 -17.96
CA GLU A 253 -24.53 -2.77 -19.27
C GLU A 253 -24.58 -1.77 -20.43
N THR A 254 -25.40 -0.74 -20.29
CA THR A 254 -25.55 0.37 -21.25
C THR A 254 -24.44 1.43 -21.15
N GLY A 255 -23.53 1.31 -20.18
CA GLY A 255 -22.48 2.29 -19.89
C GLY A 255 -22.95 3.51 -19.10
N GLN A 256 -24.23 3.57 -18.70
CA GLN A 256 -24.72 4.63 -17.81
C GLN A 256 -24.24 4.44 -16.38
N ILE A 257 -24.03 5.57 -15.69
CA ILE A 257 -23.58 5.58 -14.29
C ILE A 257 -24.80 5.46 -13.37
N VAL A 258 -24.93 4.32 -12.72
CA VAL A 258 -26.01 3.98 -11.79
C VAL A 258 -25.46 3.88 -10.37
N LEU A 259 -26.34 4.03 -9.37
CA LEU A 259 -25.98 3.79 -7.97
C LEU A 259 -25.70 2.30 -7.76
N TRP A 260 -24.60 1.98 -7.09
CA TRP A 260 -24.29 0.59 -6.74
C TRP A 260 -25.21 0.14 -5.59
N GLU A 261 -26.26 -0.60 -5.91
CA GLU A 261 -27.20 -1.14 -4.93
C GLU A 261 -26.65 -2.43 -4.32
N PRO A 262 -26.45 -2.41 -2.99
CA PRO A 262 -27.49 -2.98 -2.15
C PRO A 262 -27.94 -1.96 -1.09
N LEU A 263 -29.27 -1.84 -0.91
CA LEU A 263 -30.02 -1.00 0.05
C LEU A 263 -29.12 -0.22 1.04
N LEU A 264 -28.72 0.97 0.59
CA LEU A 264 -27.66 1.80 1.18
C LEU A 264 -28.17 2.77 2.25
N GLU A 265 -29.41 2.60 2.73
CA GLU A 265 -30.08 3.56 3.61
C GLU A 265 -29.51 3.59 5.03
N ASP A 266 -28.90 2.50 5.52
CA ASP A 266 -28.36 2.41 6.90
C ASP A 266 -26.86 2.06 6.95
N LEU A 267 -26.08 2.44 5.94
CA LEU A 267 -24.64 2.23 5.96
C LEU A 267 -23.92 3.33 6.74
N ASP A 268 -23.85 3.08 8.04
CA ASP A 268 -22.79 3.53 8.93
C ASP A 268 -21.44 2.96 8.45
N LEU A 269 -20.95 3.47 7.32
CA LEU A 269 -19.63 3.23 6.74
C LEU A 269 -18.56 3.78 7.70
N HIS A 270 -18.23 2.95 8.67
CA HIS A 270 -17.14 3.17 9.61
C HIS A 270 -15.83 2.78 8.91
N SER A 271 -14.67 3.33 9.30
CA SER A 271 -13.40 2.66 8.90
C SER A 271 -13.44 1.21 9.37
N TRP A 272 -12.67 0.35 8.70
CA TRP A 272 -12.38 -0.96 9.28
C TRP A 272 -11.77 -0.80 10.68
N HIS A 273 -11.02 0.29 10.89
CA HIS A 273 -10.56 0.74 12.20
C HIS A 273 -11.69 1.12 13.16
N LEU A 274 -12.76 1.82 12.75
CA LEU A 274 -13.87 2.22 13.63
C LEU A 274 -14.83 1.05 13.92
N SER A 275 -14.94 0.10 12.99
CA SER A 275 -15.89 -1.00 13.05
C SER A 275 -15.52 -1.94 14.18
N ARG A 276 -16.26 -1.86 15.30
CA ARG A 276 -16.17 -2.72 16.49
C ARG A 276 -16.39 -4.18 16.12
N CYS A 277 -15.39 -4.85 15.55
CA CYS A 277 -15.45 -6.27 15.25
C CYS A 277 -14.19 -6.96 15.77
N ARG A 278 -14.18 -7.14 17.09
CA ARG A 278 -13.31 -8.02 17.91
C ARG A 278 -13.13 -9.47 17.38
N ARG A 279 -13.71 -9.83 16.22
CA ARG A 279 -13.78 -11.20 15.69
C ARG A 279 -13.82 -11.32 14.15
N LYS A 280 -13.83 -10.21 13.39
CA LYS A 280 -13.90 -10.31 11.91
C LYS A 280 -12.49 -10.18 11.32
N ALA A 281 -12.09 -11.19 10.55
CA ALA A 281 -10.87 -11.22 9.76
C ALA A 281 -10.69 -9.92 8.96
N SER A 282 -9.46 -9.42 8.86
CA SER A 282 -9.13 -8.28 7.99
C SER A 282 -9.62 -8.55 6.56
N PRO A 283 -10.12 -7.54 5.83
CA PRO A 283 -10.56 -7.72 4.44
C PRO A 283 -9.40 -8.22 3.56
N LEU A 284 -8.16 -7.97 3.98
CA LEU A 284 -6.95 -8.50 3.37
C LEU A 284 -6.85 -10.03 3.40
N ARG A 285 -7.59 -10.75 4.27
CA ARG A 285 -7.65 -12.23 4.25
C ARG A 285 -8.33 -12.80 3.01
N ILE A 286 -9.06 -11.98 2.26
CA ILE A 286 -9.69 -12.36 0.99
C ILE A 286 -8.64 -12.39 -0.14
N LEU A 287 -7.56 -11.61 -0.06
CA LEU A 287 -6.53 -11.53 -1.12
C LEU A 287 -5.83 -12.87 -1.40
N PRO A 288 -5.39 -13.64 -0.38
CA PRO A 288 -4.83 -14.97 -0.62
C PRO A 288 -5.84 -15.91 -1.30
N GLN A 289 -7.13 -15.78 -1.00
CA GLN A 289 -8.17 -16.66 -1.54
C GLN A 289 -8.52 -16.33 -2.99
N VAL A 290 -8.66 -15.04 -3.31
CA VAL A 290 -9.12 -14.57 -4.64
C VAL A 290 -7.97 -14.45 -5.64
N LEU A 291 -6.80 -14.01 -5.19
CA LEU A 291 -5.67 -13.67 -6.06
C LEU A 291 -4.41 -14.53 -5.81
N ASN A 292 -4.49 -15.54 -4.96
CA ASN A 292 -3.36 -16.41 -4.58
C ASN A 292 -2.14 -15.60 -4.10
N VAL A 293 -2.41 -14.55 -3.32
CA VAL A 293 -1.40 -13.67 -2.74
C VAL A 293 -0.84 -14.29 -1.46
N ASN A 294 0.46 -14.55 -1.44
CA ASN A 294 1.15 -15.15 -0.30
C ASN A 294 2.04 -14.16 0.44
N HIS A 295 2.49 -13.10 -0.24
CA HIS A 295 3.48 -12.18 0.28
C HIS A 295 2.98 -10.72 0.21
N PHE A 296 3.09 -10.00 1.33
CA PHE A 296 2.63 -8.61 1.44
C PHE A 296 3.83 -7.66 1.57
N ILE A 297 3.98 -6.75 0.62
CA ILE A 297 4.91 -5.63 0.69
C ILE A 297 4.11 -4.42 1.14
N ILE A 298 4.36 -3.92 2.35
CA ILE A 298 3.53 -2.88 2.96
C ILE A 298 4.26 -1.55 2.90
N SER A 299 3.71 -0.58 2.20
CA SER A 299 4.21 0.80 2.27
C SER A 299 3.57 1.51 3.44
N GLN A 300 4.36 1.83 4.47
CA GLN A 300 3.89 2.53 5.66
C GLN A 300 4.55 3.91 5.76
N ALA A 301 3.72 4.95 5.77
CA ALA A 301 4.15 6.34 5.89
C ALA A 301 3.68 6.95 7.23
N ARG A 302 3.87 6.24 8.35
CA ARG A 302 3.34 6.63 9.67
C ARG A 302 4.45 7.16 10.60
N PRO A 303 4.44 8.46 10.96
CA PRO A 303 5.54 9.11 11.70
C PRO A 303 5.70 8.60 13.14
N PHE A 304 4.62 8.15 13.79
CA PHE A 304 4.64 7.68 15.18
C PHE A 304 5.09 6.22 15.32
N LEU A 305 5.00 5.44 14.24
CA LEU A 305 5.47 4.05 14.25
C LEU A 305 6.98 3.97 13.91
N THR A 306 7.56 4.98 13.26
CA THR A 306 8.97 5.02 12.89
C THR A 306 9.94 4.74 14.06
N PRO A 307 9.81 5.32 15.27
CA PRO A 307 10.74 5.03 16.37
C PRO A 307 10.44 3.70 17.11
N ILE A 308 9.20 3.22 17.06
CA ILE A 308 8.74 2.02 17.78
C ILE A 308 8.99 0.75 16.97
N PHE A 309 8.79 0.81 15.64
CA PHE A 309 8.80 -0.33 14.72
C PHE A 309 9.96 -0.33 13.71
N ARG A 310 10.87 0.66 13.77
CA ARG A 310 12.18 0.61 13.07
C ARG A 310 12.97 -0.68 13.33
N SER A 311 12.54 -1.47 14.32
CA SER A 311 13.23 -2.66 14.77
C SER A 311 13.22 -3.84 13.81
N GLN A 312 12.39 -3.82 12.76
CA GLN A 312 12.29 -4.95 11.83
C GLN A 312 13.24 -4.85 10.63
N ILE A 313 13.75 -3.65 10.30
CA ILE A 313 14.69 -3.44 9.20
C ILE A 313 15.73 -2.41 9.70
N HIS A 314 16.66 -2.88 10.52
CA HIS A 314 17.69 -2.04 11.12
C HIS A 314 18.78 -1.69 10.11
N ARG A 315 19.42 -0.53 10.34
CA ARG A 315 20.63 -0.12 9.65
C ARG A 315 21.80 -1.03 10.08
N PRO A 316 22.52 -1.65 9.13
CA PRO A 316 23.82 -2.27 9.34
C PRO A 316 24.68 -1.37 10.20
N GLY A 317 25.15 -1.91 11.33
CA GLY A 317 26.11 -1.25 12.21
C GLY A 317 25.52 -0.35 13.30
N HIS A 318 24.20 -0.17 13.43
CA HIS A 318 23.67 0.81 14.40
C HIS A 318 23.18 0.25 15.76
N ASP A 319 23.15 -1.07 15.96
CA ASP A 319 22.66 -1.68 17.21
C ASP A 319 23.48 -2.92 17.65
N VAL A 320 24.81 -2.85 17.57
CA VAL A 320 25.65 -3.68 18.45
C VAL A 320 26.11 -2.77 19.59
N PRO A 321 25.39 -2.70 20.72
CA PRO A 321 25.88 -1.97 21.88
C PRO A 321 27.14 -2.66 22.38
N THR A 322 28.29 -2.00 22.26
CA THR A 322 29.42 -2.29 23.13
C THR A 322 29.00 -1.89 24.56
N GLY A 323 29.36 -2.73 25.54
CA GLY A 323 28.77 -2.82 26.88
C GLY A 323 28.47 -1.50 27.60
N GLU A 324 27.40 -1.54 28.42
CA GLU A 324 26.76 -0.50 29.27
C GLU A 324 25.37 -0.01 28.80
N TRP A 325 25.06 -0.06 27.51
CA TRP A 325 23.74 0.40 26.98
C TRP A 325 22.66 -0.68 26.89
N GLU A 326 22.96 -1.93 27.26
CA GLU A 326 22.03 -3.07 27.12
C GLU A 326 20.80 -2.94 28.02
N ILE A 327 20.98 -2.51 29.27
CA ILE A 327 19.88 -2.31 30.23
C ILE A 327 18.95 -1.20 29.74
N PHE A 328 19.50 -0.10 29.22
CA PHE A 328 18.70 0.97 28.62
C PHE A 328 17.90 0.48 27.41
N GLN A 329 18.49 -0.36 26.55
CA GLN A 329 17.78 -0.96 25.41
C GLN A 329 16.71 -1.96 25.87
N PHE A 330 16.94 -2.69 26.96
CA PHE A 330 15.93 -3.55 27.60
C PHE A 330 14.75 -2.72 28.08
N PHE A 331 14.97 -1.67 28.88
CA PHE A 331 13.90 -0.77 29.34
C PHE A 331 13.18 -0.06 28.18
N LYS A 332 13.92 0.36 27.14
CA LYS A 332 13.32 0.93 25.93
C LYS A 332 12.44 -0.07 25.20
N THR A 333 12.85 -1.34 25.14
CA THR A 333 12.08 -2.42 24.51
C THR A 333 10.85 -2.77 25.34
N LEU A 334 11.00 -2.84 26.66
CA LEU A 334 9.90 -3.07 27.60
C LEU A 334 8.88 -1.94 27.53
N ALA A 335 9.32 -0.68 27.62
CA ALA A 335 8.45 0.49 27.46
C ALA A 335 7.73 0.50 26.11
N LYS A 336 8.38 0.06 25.02
CA LYS A 336 7.72 -0.11 23.71
C LYS A 336 6.68 -1.23 23.70
N VAL A 337 6.92 -2.34 24.40
CA VAL A 337 5.96 -3.45 24.52
C VAL A 337 4.76 -3.00 25.36
N ASP A 338 5.02 -2.39 26.51
CA ASP A 338 3.98 -1.90 27.43
C ASP A 338 3.16 -0.77 26.80
N MET A 339 3.80 0.19 26.14
CA MET A 339 3.10 1.24 25.41
C MET A 339 2.21 0.63 24.32
N ARG A 340 2.66 -0.39 23.58
CA ARG A 340 1.82 -1.09 22.59
C ARG A 340 0.66 -1.84 23.26
N HIS A 341 0.90 -2.45 24.40
CA HIS A 341 -0.13 -3.15 25.17
C HIS A 341 -1.22 -2.18 25.63
N HIS A 342 -0.82 -1.12 26.34
CA HIS A 342 -1.75 -0.10 26.82
C HIS A 342 -2.47 0.61 25.69
N LEU A 343 -1.81 0.91 24.57
CA LEU A 343 -2.51 1.51 23.41
C LEU A 343 -3.61 0.60 22.84
N ARG A 344 -3.39 -0.73 22.83
CA ARG A 344 -4.41 -1.71 22.42
C ARG A 344 -5.53 -1.83 23.47
N GLU A 345 -5.17 -1.74 24.74
CA GLU A 345 -6.10 -1.77 25.86
C GLU A 345 -7.00 -0.52 25.90
N TYR A 346 -6.42 0.68 25.77
CA TYR A 346 -7.14 1.96 25.68
C TYR A 346 -8.06 2.03 24.45
N ASP A 347 -7.66 1.41 23.33
CA ASP A 347 -8.54 1.26 22.17
C ASP A 347 -9.75 0.37 22.49
N SER A 348 -9.53 -0.71 23.25
CA SER A 348 -10.60 -1.60 23.67
C SER A 348 -11.65 -0.90 24.55
N LEU A 349 -11.22 0.14 25.28
CA LEU A 349 -12.05 0.98 26.15
C LEU A 349 -12.67 2.19 25.44
N ARG A 350 -12.55 2.32 24.10
CA ARG A 350 -13.04 3.45 23.28
C ARG A 350 -12.49 4.83 23.65
N GLY A 351 -11.36 4.91 24.37
CA GLY A 351 -10.81 6.19 24.84
C GLY A 351 -10.03 6.98 23.78
N LEU A 352 -9.61 6.33 22.68
CA LEU A 352 -8.79 6.94 21.64
C LEU A 352 -9.62 7.67 20.58
N PRO A 353 -9.35 8.96 20.31
CA PRO A 353 -9.90 9.66 19.15
C PRO A 353 -9.64 8.90 17.84
N ASN A 354 -10.62 8.88 16.95
CA ASN A 354 -10.60 8.12 15.69
C ASN A 354 -9.34 8.35 14.83
N ILE A 355 -8.78 9.57 14.85
CA ILE A 355 -7.56 9.91 14.10
C ILE A 355 -6.32 9.22 14.67
N LEU A 356 -6.20 9.19 16.00
CA LEU A 356 -5.08 8.56 16.70
C LEU A 356 -5.16 7.05 16.53
N ARG A 357 -6.37 6.47 16.56
CA ARG A 357 -6.60 5.06 16.26
C ARG A 357 -6.04 4.66 14.89
N ARG A 358 -6.33 5.44 13.85
CA ARG A 358 -5.90 5.15 12.47
C ARG A 358 -4.39 5.35 12.27
N ILE A 359 -3.80 6.32 12.95
CA ILE A 359 -2.36 6.58 12.89
C ILE A 359 -1.56 5.52 13.66
N LEU A 360 -2.10 5.05 14.80
CA LEU A 360 -1.35 4.29 15.80
C LEU A 360 -1.59 2.78 15.75
N ILE A 361 -2.74 2.33 15.24
CA ILE A 361 -3.10 0.90 15.21
C ILE A 361 -2.73 0.27 13.87
N LYS A 362 -1.91 -0.78 13.93
CA LYS A 362 -1.48 -1.58 12.78
C LYS A 362 -2.64 -2.45 12.27
N GLU A 363 -2.72 -2.63 10.96
CA GLU A 363 -3.61 -3.62 10.35
C GLU A 363 -3.08 -5.04 10.55
N ASP A 364 -3.96 -5.95 10.94
CA ASP A 364 -3.61 -7.37 11.02
C ASP A 364 -3.55 -7.94 9.61
N ILE A 365 -2.33 -8.01 9.09
CA ILE A 365 -2.05 -8.48 7.74
C ILE A 365 -1.82 -9.99 7.78
N PRO A 366 -2.54 -10.78 6.96
CA PRO A 366 -2.34 -12.21 6.89
C PRO A 366 -1.01 -12.54 6.20
N GLY A 367 -0.27 -13.52 6.71
CA GLY A 367 0.90 -14.09 6.02
C GLY A 367 2.22 -13.34 6.20
N SER A 368 3.19 -13.68 5.34
CA SER A 368 4.53 -13.09 5.37
C SER A 368 4.47 -11.64 4.88
N CYS A 369 4.98 -10.72 5.69
CA CYS A 369 4.95 -9.29 5.38
C CYS A 369 6.31 -8.62 5.53
N VAL A 370 6.60 -7.68 4.62
CA VAL A 370 7.76 -6.79 4.67
C VAL A 370 7.23 -5.36 4.71
N ALA A 371 7.49 -4.65 5.80
CA ALA A 371 7.06 -3.26 5.96
C ALA A 371 8.17 -2.30 5.48
N LEU A 372 7.88 -1.54 4.44
CA LEU A 372 8.69 -0.45 3.93
C LEU A 372 8.32 0.82 4.68
N LEU A 373 9.22 1.24 5.57
CA LEU A 373 9.03 2.41 6.43
C LEU A 373 9.66 3.65 5.76
N SER A 374 8.85 4.67 5.50
CA SER A 374 9.38 5.97 5.06
C SER A 374 10.07 6.69 6.22
N ASP A 375 11.17 7.41 5.97
CA ASP A 375 11.88 8.19 7.01
C ASP A 375 11.14 9.51 7.28
N VAL A 376 10.07 9.40 8.07
CA VAL A 376 9.23 10.52 8.51
C VAL A 376 9.40 10.76 10.01
N SER A 377 9.82 11.97 10.37
CA SER A 377 9.97 12.42 11.77
C SER A 377 8.70 13.10 12.29
N PHE A 378 8.60 13.27 13.60
CA PHE A 378 7.53 14.06 14.21
C PHE A 378 7.55 15.51 13.74
N TRP A 379 8.74 16.12 13.59
CA TRP A 379 8.89 17.50 13.11
C TRP A 379 8.44 17.70 11.66
N ASP A 380 8.40 16.62 10.90
CA ASP A 380 7.94 16.62 9.52
C ASP A 380 6.40 16.74 9.44
N LEU A 381 5.67 16.34 10.49
CA LEU A 381 4.24 16.66 10.60
C LEU A 381 4.02 18.16 10.57
N ILE A 382 4.85 18.95 11.26
CA ILE A 382 4.73 20.42 11.28
C ILE A 382 4.99 21.03 9.89
N LYS A 383 5.84 20.38 9.07
CA LYS A 383 6.11 20.83 7.69
C LYS A 383 4.95 20.57 6.73
N VAL A 384 4.11 19.56 7.01
CA VAL A 384 2.89 19.29 6.24
C VAL A 384 1.90 20.47 6.30
N PHE A 385 1.92 21.23 7.40
CA PHE A 385 1.09 22.43 7.56
C PHE A 385 1.51 23.60 6.64
N ARG A 386 2.68 23.52 5.98
CA ARG A 386 3.15 24.54 5.04
C ARG A 386 2.61 24.27 3.64
N LYS A 387 2.52 25.31 2.81
CA LYS A 387 2.08 25.19 1.41
C LYS A 387 2.99 24.20 0.66
N PRO A 388 2.43 23.19 -0.05
CA PRO A 388 3.22 22.22 -0.80
C PRO A 388 3.86 22.92 -2.00
N THR A 389 5.19 22.97 -2.03
CA THR A 389 5.97 23.39 -3.20
C THR A 389 6.41 22.17 -4.01
N LYS A 390 6.73 22.34 -5.31
CA LYS A 390 7.31 21.27 -6.15
C LYS A 390 8.50 20.59 -5.47
N GLU A 391 9.38 21.38 -4.87
CA GLU A 391 10.52 20.90 -4.11
C GLU A 391 10.12 20.09 -2.88
N SER A 392 9.07 20.53 -2.16
CA SER A 392 8.53 19.78 -1.03
C SER A 392 8.00 18.41 -1.48
N ILE A 393 7.23 18.35 -2.57
CA ILE A 393 6.73 17.09 -3.13
C ILE A 393 7.88 16.14 -3.48
N ARG A 394 8.88 16.63 -4.23
CA ARG A 394 10.09 15.85 -4.57
C ARG A 394 10.82 15.36 -3.32
N SER A 395 10.89 16.17 -2.27
CA SER A 395 11.51 15.77 -1.00
C SER A 395 10.74 14.64 -0.30
N TRP A 396 9.40 14.64 -0.34
CA TRP A 396 8.58 13.57 0.23
C TRP A 396 8.70 12.28 -0.56
N ILE A 397 8.70 12.36 -1.89
CA ILE A 397 8.94 11.22 -2.78
C ILE A 397 10.33 10.62 -2.48
N LEU A 398 11.37 11.45 -2.39
CA LEU A 398 12.73 11.01 -2.07
C LEU A 398 12.83 10.33 -0.68
N ARG A 399 12.09 10.82 0.32
CA ARG A 399 12.01 10.19 1.64
C ARG A 399 11.33 8.82 1.59
N GLY A 400 10.32 8.67 0.75
CA GLY A 400 9.70 7.38 0.45
C GLY A 400 10.71 6.40 -0.16
N GLU A 401 11.45 6.84 -1.19
CA GLU A 401 12.50 6.04 -1.84
C GLU A 401 13.58 5.57 -0.87
N ARG A 402 14.08 6.48 -0.04
CA ARG A 402 15.09 6.19 0.99
C ARG A 402 14.64 5.12 1.98
N GLY A 403 13.33 5.04 2.24
CA GLY A 403 12.75 4.00 3.08
C GLY A 403 12.83 2.60 2.48
N VAL A 404 12.90 2.49 1.15
CA VAL A 404 12.96 1.20 0.44
C VAL A 404 14.38 0.68 0.30
N TRP A 405 15.38 1.57 0.16
CA TRP A 405 16.77 1.17 -0.12
C TRP A 405 17.34 0.06 0.80
N PRO A 406 17.13 0.11 2.13
CA PRO A 406 17.54 -0.95 3.04
C PRO A 406 16.99 -2.34 2.70
N SER A 407 15.80 -2.39 2.11
CA SER A 407 15.03 -3.60 1.88
C SER A 407 15.15 -4.13 0.45
N ILE A 408 15.80 -3.40 -0.47
CA ILE A 408 15.87 -3.76 -1.89
C ILE A 408 16.46 -5.15 -2.08
N ALA A 409 17.61 -5.47 -1.46
CA ALA A 409 18.24 -6.78 -1.62
C ALA A 409 17.32 -7.92 -1.16
N SER A 410 16.66 -7.73 -0.01
CA SER A 410 15.70 -8.69 0.54
C SER A 410 14.46 -8.87 -0.32
N LEU A 411 13.99 -7.79 -0.97
CA LEU A 411 12.87 -7.84 -1.91
C LEU A 411 13.27 -8.49 -3.24
N LYS A 412 14.48 -8.21 -3.75
CA LYS A 412 15.00 -8.84 -4.97
C LYS A 412 14.96 -10.36 -4.86
N VAL A 413 15.57 -10.92 -3.82
CA VAL A 413 15.61 -12.37 -3.61
C VAL A 413 14.21 -12.99 -3.54
N ARG A 414 13.24 -12.28 -2.95
CA ARG A 414 11.86 -12.76 -2.84
C ARG A 414 11.09 -12.70 -4.16
N CYS A 415 11.20 -11.60 -4.89
CA CYS A 415 10.35 -11.32 -6.05
C CYS A 415 10.96 -11.78 -7.38
N LEU A 416 12.27 -12.05 -7.43
CA LEU A 416 12.98 -12.35 -8.68
C LEU A 416 12.37 -13.56 -9.41
N LEU A 417 12.12 -14.67 -8.70
CA LEU A 417 11.51 -15.86 -9.28
C LEU A 417 10.07 -15.62 -9.72
N GLU A 418 9.29 -14.87 -8.93
CA GLU A 418 7.90 -14.50 -9.27
C GLU A 418 7.85 -13.69 -10.56
N MET A 419 8.76 -12.72 -10.71
CA MET A 419 8.84 -11.85 -11.89
C MET A 419 9.24 -12.62 -13.14
N GLU A 420 10.21 -13.52 -13.03
CA GLU A 420 10.62 -14.37 -14.15
C GLU A 420 9.49 -15.30 -14.60
N LEU A 421 8.76 -15.91 -13.65
CA LEU A 421 7.61 -16.77 -13.97
C LEU A 421 6.47 -15.99 -14.62
N GLU A 422 6.20 -14.77 -14.17
CA GLU A 422 5.16 -13.93 -14.77
C GLU A 422 5.57 -13.41 -16.15
N HIS A 423 6.85 -13.08 -16.36
CA HIS A 423 7.40 -12.75 -17.67
C HIS A 423 7.30 -13.92 -18.64
N SER A 424 7.76 -15.10 -18.21
CA SER A 424 7.68 -16.36 -18.98
C SER A 424 6.24 -16.70 -19.36
N TYR A 425 5.31 -16.55 -18.41
CA TYR A 425 3.89 -16.77 -18.67
C TYR A 425 3.35 -15.80 -19.73
N ALA A 426 3.66 -14.50 -19.60
CA ALA A 426 3.21 -13.49 -20.55
C ALA A 426 3.80 -13.71 -21.95
N GLN A 427 5.05 -14.14 -22.06
CA GLN A 427 5.68 -14.51 -23.32
C GLN A 427 4.94 -15.68 -23.98
N LEU A 428 4.67 -16.75 -23.22
CA LEU A 428 3.89 -17.88 -23.71
C LEU A 428 2.50 -17.44 -24.17
N THR A 429 1.76 -16.65 -23.39
CA THR A 429 0.42 -16.20 -23.82
C THR A 429 0.46 -15.48 -25.17
N LYS A 430 1.42 -14.55 -25.36
CA LYS A 430 1.59 -13.82 -26.62
C LYS A 430 1.87 -14.74 -27.81
N THR A 431 2.78 -15.70 -27.67
CA THR A 431 3.14 -16.63 -28.76
C THR A 431 1.95 -17.47 -29.21
N TRP A 432 1.06 -17.80 -28.27
CA TRP A 432 -0.14 -18.57 -28.57
C TRP A 432 -1.21 -17.75 -29.26
N ASP A 433 -1.44 -16.51 -28.81
CA ASP A 433 -2.39 -15.60 -29.46
C ASP A 433 -1.95 -15.30 -30.90
N THR A 434 -0.65 -15.11 -31.14
CA THR A 434 -0.13 -14.95 -32.51
C THR A 434 -0.31 -16.20 -33.35
N ASN A 435 -0.13 -17.40 -32.78
CA ASN A 435 -0.34 -18.64 -33.52
C ASN A 435 -1.83 -18.81 -33.87
N LEU A 436 -2.76 -18.50 -32.96
CA LEU A 436 -4.20 -18.58 -33.21
C LEU A 436 -4.69 -17.61 -34.30
N LEU A 437 -4.02 -16.46 -34.46
CA LEU A 437 -4.34 -15.49 -35.53
C LEU A 437 -3.74 -15.87 -36.89
N THR A 438 -2.86 -16.88 -36.96
CA THR A 438 -2.25 -17.38 -38.19
C THR A 438 -2.93 -18.62 -38.79
N TRP A 439 -3.98 -19.13 -38.14
CA TRP A 439 -4.92 -20.12 -38.67
C TRP A 439 -6.24 -19.44 -39.04
#